data_AF-A0A8T5KG78-F1
#
_entry.id   AF-A0A8T5KG78-F1
#
_cell.length_a   1.000
_cell.length_b   1.000
_cell.length_c   1.000
_cell.angle_alpha   90.00
_cell.angle_beta   90.00
_cell.angle_gamma   90.00
#
_symmetry.space_group_name_H-M   'P 1'
#
loop_
_entity.id
_entity.type
_entity.pdbx_description
1 polymer ?
#
loop_
_entity_poly.entity_id
_entity_poly.type
_entity_poly.pdbx_seq_one_letter_code
_entity_poly.pdbx_strand_id
1 'polypeptide(L)'
;MQKLDIAKSYVDKVLSEAPESVRKDAYIHLYGVSLLCALLAHKRGVDPEIASIPGVLHDMYTVKSGISIHHAHSSAEMVRPVIRDFGVFSSHEQSTILSAIFHHSDKGHSHGTYDEILKDADVLQAYLQDASSKILRSRKCRLDRISKELGLNIQPTVYGQAIQQHQISDDLTNRLAEIAEELAVRKIVGHPEDNDYIEIIRYWPDDDIAKVLKNGWCATFVYHCCMQIGFSLPIRVPNSPCRLAGVNAWYQWSKAANL
;
A
#
# COMPACT_ATOMS: atom_id res chain seq x y z
N MET A 1 -7.93 10.37 -24.87
CA MET A 1 -7.92 10.45 -23.40
C MET A 1 -6.51 10.12 -22.96
N GLN A 2 -5.84 10.99 -22.20
CA GLN A 2 -4.48 10.72 -21.71
C GLN A 2 -4.55 9.58 -20.68
N LYS A 3 -3.55 8.69 -20.64
CA LYS A 3 -3.49 7.52 -19.74
C LYS A 3 -3.66 7.92 -18.28
N LEU A 4 -3.15 9.10 -17.91
CA LEU A 4 -3.30 9.68 -16.59
C LEU A 4 -4.77 10.03 -16.24
N ASP A 5 -5.56 10.50 -17.20
CA ASP A 5 -6.98 10.84 -16.95
C ASP A 5 -7.81 9.60 -16.63
N ILE A 6 -7.49 8.48 -17.26
CA ILE A 6 -8.12 7.17 -16.97
C ILE A 6 -7.80 6.75 -15.53
N ALA A 7 -6.52 6.84 -15.13
CA ALA A 7 -6.11 6.53 -13.77
C ALA A 7 -6.79 7.45 -12.73
N LYS A 8 -6.86 8.76 -13.01
CA LYS A 8 -7.56 9.74 -12.17
C LYS A 8 -9.04 9.44 -12.02
N SER A 9 -9.73 9.10 -13.11
CA SER A 9 -11.15 8.75 -13.09
C SER A 9 -11.43 7.54 -12.19
N TYR A 10 -10.54 6.54 -12.19
CA TYR A 10 -10.62 5.42 -11.27
C TYR A 10 -10.41 5.87 -9.81
N VAL A 11 -9.39 6.69 -9.55
CA VAL A 11 -9.08 7.20 -8.21
C VAL A 11 -10.22 8.05 -7.65
N ASP A 12 -10.80 8.92 -8.46
CA ASP A 12 -11.94 9.77 -8.08
C ASP A 12 -13.15 8.94 -7.68
N LYS A 13 -13.43 7.85 -8.42
CA LYS A 13 -14.48 6.90 -8.04
C LYS A 13 -14.21 6.31 -6.66
N VAL A 14 -13.01 5.76 -6.42
CA VAL A 14 -12.67 5.15 -5.12
C VAL A 14 -12.71 6.18 -3.99
N LEU A 15 -12.21 7.40 -4.21
CA LEU A 15 -12.21 8.46 -3.21
C LEU A 15 -13.63 8.98 -2.91
N SER A 16 -14.53 8.96 -3.89
CA SER A 16 -15.93 9.35 -3.68
C SER A 16 -16.67 8.41 -2.72
N GLU A 17 -16.24 7.15 -2.66
CA GLU A 17 -16.77 6.11 -1.77
C GLU A 17 -16.06 6.06 -0.41
N ALA A 18 -14.86 6.68 -0.29
CA ALA A 18 -14.09 6.71 0.95
C ALA A 18 -14.74 7.60 2.03
N PRO A 19 -14.51 7.32 3.34
CA PRO A 19 -15.01 8.16 4.43
C PRO A 19 -14.60 9.63 4.30
N GLU A 20 -15.51 10.54 4.64
CA GLU A 20 -15.29 11.99 4.51
C GLU A 20 -14.03 12.47 5.28
N SER A 21 -13.79 11.87 6.46
CA SER A 21 -12.64 12.17 7.31
C SER A 21 -11.28 11.88 6.65
N VAL A 22 -11.22 10.98 5.68
CA VAL A 22 -9.99 10.59 4.96
C VAL A 22 -9.93 11.21 3.57
N ARG A 23 -11.09 11.42 2.94
CA ARG A 23 -11.24 11.78 1.53
C ARG A 23 -10.42 13.01 1.14
N LYS A 24 -10.54 14.10 1.91
CA LYS A 24 -9.88 15.38 1.59
C LYS A 24 -8.35 15.23 1.59
N ASP A 25 -7.81 14.62 2.63
CA ASP A 25 -6.37 14.44 2.78
C ASP A 25 -5.83 13.48 1.72
N ALA A 26 -6.58 12.43 1.38
CA ALA A 26 -6.24 11.50 0.31
C ALA A 26 -6.21 12.18 -1.07
N TYR A 27 -7.19 13.04 -1.40
CA TYR A 27 -7.15 13.83 -2.64
C TYR A 27 -5.89 14.70 -2.71
N ILE A 28 -5.60 15.46 -1.66
CA ILE A 28 -4.46 16.37 -1.62
C ILE A 28 -3.15 15.59 -1.75
N HIS A 29 -3.04 14.46 -1.05
CA HIS A 29 -1.84 13.63 -1.06
C HIS A 29 -1.62 12.98 -2.43
N LEU A 30 -2.57 12.20 -2.94
CA LEU A 30 -2.42 11.42 -4.17
C LEU A 30 -2.17 12.32 -5.39
N TYR A 31 -2.96 13.39 -5.54
CA TYR A 31 -2.78 14.33 -6.65
C TYR A 31 -1.52 15.18 -6.47
N GLY A 32 -1.16 15.56 -5.24
CA GLY A 32 0.08 16.27 -4.95
C GLY A 32 1.31 15.44 -5.31
N VAL A 33 1.33 14.16 -4.94
CA VAL A 33 2.42 13.23 -5.29
C VAL A 33 2.48 13.05 -6.80
N SER A 34 1.35 12.85 -7.47
CA SER A 34 1.30 12.74 -8.94
C SER A 34 1.86 13.96 -9.68
N LEU A 35 1.55 15.16 -9.20
CA LEU A 35 2.08 16.41 -9.74
C LEU A 35 3.60 16.51 -9.54
N LEU A 36 4.09 16.17 -8.35
CA LEU A 36 5.53 16.16 -8.07
C LEU A 36 6.27 15.08 -8.86
N CYS A 37 5.63 13.94 -9.14
CA CYS A 37 6.18 12.94 -10.05
C CYS A 37 6.38 13.50 -11.46
N ALA A 38 5.41 14.22 -12.02
CA ALA A 38 5.56 14.88 -13.33
C ALA A 38 6.73 15.89 -13.32
N LEU A 39 6.81 16.71 -12.27
CA LEU A 39 7.88 17.69 -12.11
C LEU A 39 9.27 17.02 -12.09
N LEU A 40 9.43 15.98 -11.26
CA LEU A 40 10.68 15.23 -11.17
C LEU A 40 11.00 14.49 -12.47
N ALA A 41 10.00 13.94 -13.15
CA ALA A 41 10.18 13.26 -14.43
C ALA A 41 10.71 14.21 -15.52
N HIS A 42 10.16 15.42 -15.61
CA HIS A 42 10.68 16.47 -16.50
C HIS A 42 12.13 16.82 -16.15
N LYS A 43 12.46 16.96 -14.87
CA LYS A 43 13.83 17.26 -14.41
C LYS A 43 14.81 16.12 -14.76
N ARG A 44 14.35 14.88 -14.73
CA ARG A 44 15.16 13.65 -14.93
C ARG A 44 15.13 13.12 -16.37
N GLY A 45 14.38 13.74 -17.27
CA GLY A 45 14.34 13.37 -18.69
C GLY A 45 13.63 12.05 -18.98
N VAL A 46 12.60 11.70 -18.20
CA VAL A 46 11.74 10.51 -18.43
C VAL A 46 10.29 10.94 -18.69
N ASP A 47 9.45 10.00 -19.14
CA ASP A 47 8.05 10.28 -19.48
C ASP A 47 7.27 10.76 -18.23
N PRO A 48 6.77 12.02 -18.20
CA PRO A 48 6.04 12.56 -17.06
C PRO A 48 4.65 11.95 -16.88
N GLU A 49 3.99 11.52 -17.97
CA GLU A 49 2.68 10.89 -17.88
C GLU A 49 2.79 9.54 -17.16
N ILE A 50 3.77 8.72 -17.56
CA ILE A 50 4.05 7.44 -16.91
C ILE A 50 4.50 7.61 -15.46
N ALA A 51 5.25 8.67 -15.14
CA ALA A 51 5.65 8.96 -13.77
C ALA A 51 4.50 9.42 -12.87
N SER A 52 3.52 10.15 -13.41
CA SER A 52 2.39 10.66 -12.63
C SER A 52 1.36 9.61 -12.23
N ILE A 53 1.21 8.54 -13.02
CA ILE A 53 0.24 7.48 -12.76
C ILE A 53 0.47 6.76 -11.42
N PRO A 54 1.68 6.26 -11.07
CA PRO A 54 1.90 5.64 -9.78
C PRO A 54 1.65 6.64 -8.63
N GLY A 55 1.88 7.95 -8.85
CA GLY A 55 1.58 8.98 -7.85
C GLY A 55 0.11 9.02 -7.40
N VAL A 56 -0.86 8.91 -8.33
CA VAL A 56 -2.29 8.86 -7.94
C VAL A 56 -2.74 7.48 -7.43
N LEU A 57 -1.96 6.41 -7.69
CA LEU A 57 -2.36 5.03 -7.38
C LEU A 57 -1.65 4.40 -6.16
N HIS A 58 -0.56 4.99 -5.66
CA HIS A 58 0.35 4.27 -4.77
C HIS A 58 -0.23 3.88 -3.40
N ASP A 59 -1.22 4.62 -2.90
CA ASP A 59 -1.80 4.46 -1.56
C ASP A 59 -3.27 3.99 -1.59
N MET A 60 -3.73 3.47 -2.72
CA MET A 60 -5.13 3.05 -2.89
C MET A 60 -5.58 1.97 -1.90
N TYR A 61 -4.67 1.08 -1.48
CA TYR A 61 -4.99 0.09 -0.46
C TYR A 61 -5.29 0.76 0.89
N THR A 62 -4.47 1.72 1.32
CA THR A 62 -4.67 2.47 2.57
C THR A 62 -5.98 3.25 2.52
N VAL A 63 -6.28 3.91 1.39
CA VAL A 63 -7.52 4.65 1.19
C VAL A 63 -8.76 3.76 1.35
N LYS A 64 -8.72 2.55 0.79
CA LYS A 64 -9.90 1.66 0.76
C LYS A 64 -10.04 0.81 2.03
N SER A 65 -8.93 0.40 2.64
CA SER A 65 -8.92 -0.49 3.81
C SER A 65 -8.71 0.21 5.15
N GLY A 66 -8.14 1.41 5.16
CA GLY A 66 -7.64 2.08 6.36
C GLY A 66 -6.33 1.49 6.90
N ILE A 67 -5.70 0.54 6.21
CA ILE A 67 -4.54 -0.22 6.69
C ILE A 67 -3.26 0.26 6.03
N SER A 68 -2.28 0.66 6.84
CA SER A 68 -0.97 1.14 6.38
C SER A 68 0.14 0.07 6.44
N ILE A 69 -0.10 -1.08 7.06
CA ILE A 69 0.88 -2.18 7.11
C ILE A 69 1.04 -2.79 5.71
N HIS A 70 2.28 -2.89 5.22
CA HIS A 70 2.61 -3.37 3.87
C HIS A 70 1.83 -2.67 2.73
N HIS A 71 1.41 -1.42 2.93
CA HIS A 71 0.54 -0.69 1.99
C HIS A 71 1.10 -0.61 0.57
N ALA A 72 2.41 -0.44 0.39
CA ALA A 72 3.03 -0.39 -0.94
C ALA A 72 2.80 -1.69 -1.74
N HIS A 73 3.07 -2.84 -1.12
CA HIS A 73 2.82 -4.15 -1.74
C HIS A 73 1.32 -4.36 -1.99
N SER A 74 0.49 -4.06 -1.01
CA SER A 74 -0.96 -4.27 -1.09
C SER A 74 -1.62 -3.36 -2.12
N SER A 75 -1.19 -2.10 -2.25
CA SER A 75 -1.64 -1.17 -3.29
C SER A 75 -1.25 -1.65 -4.67
N ALA A 76 0.00 -2.10 -4.88
CA ALA A 76 0.42 -2.66 -6.15
C ALA A 76 -0.45 -3.86 -6.56
N GLU A 77 -0.79 -4.74 -5.62
CA GLU A 77 -1.66 -5.89 -5.87
C GLU A 77 -3.12 -5.54 -6.11
N MET A 78 -3.62 -4.50 -5.44
CA MET A 78 -4.97 -3.98 -5.65
C MET A 78 -5.12 -3.36 -7.05
N VAL A 79 -4.14 -2.56 -7.49
CA VAL A 79 -4.24 -1.82 -8.76
C VAL A 79 -3.75 -2.61 -9.98
N ARG A 80 -3.05 -3.74 -9.79
CA ARG A 80 -2.61 -4.63 -10.88
C ARG A 80 -3.71 -5.01 -11.87
N PRO A 81 -4.87 -5.58 -11.45
CA PRO A 81 -5.96 -5.88 -12.38
C PRO A 81 -6.53 -4.60 -13.01
N VAL A 82 -6.65 -3.51 -12.24
CA VAL A 82 -7.18 -2.22 -12.72
C VAL A 82 -6.35 -1.65 -13.87
N ILE A 83 -5.02 -1.59 -13.70
CA ILE A 83 -4.08 -1.11 -14.71
C ILE A 83 -4.14 -1.98 -15.98
N ARG A 84 -4.23 -3.31 -15.82
CA ARG A 84 -4.39 -4.24 -16.94
C ARG A 84 -5.70 -3.95 -17.69
N ASP A 85 -6.79 -3.78 -16.96
CA ASP A 85 -8.14 -3.66 -17.51
C ASP A 85 -8.39 -2.29 -18.14
N PHE A 86 -7.60 -1.27 -17.81
CA PHE A 86 -7.60 -0.01 -18.57
C PHE A 86 -7.25 -0.21 -20.05
N GLY A 87 -6.46 -1.24 -20.40
CA GLY A 87 -6.16 -1.60 -21.79
C GLY A 87 -5.32 -0.59 -22.59
N VAL A 88 -4.78 0.45 -21.93
CA VAL A 88 -4.00 1.53 -22.57
C VAL A 88 -2.50 1.44 -22.33
N PHE A 89 -2.06 0.55 -21.45
CA PHE A 89 -0.65 0.40 -21.06
C PHE A 89 0.00 -0.80 -21.73
N SER A 90 1.21 -0.60 -22.25
CA SER A 90 2.09 -1.71 -22.66
C SER A 90 2.54 -2.52 -21.44
N SER A 91 2.97 -3.78 -21.65
CA SER A 91 3.48 -4.63 -20.56
C SER A 91 4.64 -4.01 -19.80
N HIS A 92 5.50 -3.25 -20.49
CA HIS A 92 6.59 -2.51 -19.88
C HIS A 92 6.08 -1.39 -18.96
N GLU A 93 5.13 -0.56 -19.44
CA GLU A 93 4.52 0.50 -18.63
C GLU A 93 3.80 -0.05 -17.41
N GLN A 94 3.05 -1.15 -17.57
CA GLN A 94 2.40 -1.83 -16.43
C GLN A 94 3.43 -2.27 -15.39
N SER A 95 4.53 -2.89 -15.82
CA SER A 95 5.61 -3.30 -14.92
C SER A 95 6.27 -2.11 -14.22
N THR A 96 6.50 -1.02 -14.94
CA THR A 96 7.09 0.22 -14.41
C THR A 96 6.21 0.87 -13.34
N ILE A 97 4.91 1.02 -13.62
CA ILE A 97 3.95 1.60 -12.68
C ILE A 97 3.84 0.72 -11.43
N LEU A 98 3.68 -0.59 -11.61
CA LEU A 98 3.54 -1.53 -10.51
C LEU A 98 4.81 -1.65 -9.67
N SER A 99 5.99 -1.63 -10.29
CA SER A 99 7.28 -1.60 -9.57
C SER A 99 7.38 -0.36 -8.69
N ALA A 100 7.08 0.81 -9.24
CA ALA A 100 7.15 2.06 -8.50
C ALA A 100 6.24 2.01 -7.27
N ILE A 101 4.98 1.59 -7.43
CA ILE A 101 4.03 1.44 -6.32
C ILE A 101 4.52 0.39 -5.32
N PHE A 102 4.98 -0.78 -5.78
CA PHE A 102 5.40 -1.87 -4.90
C PHE A 102 6.56 -1.47 -3.99
N HIS A 103 7.54 -0.73 -4.52
CA HIS A 103 8.73 -0.36 -3.77
C HIS A 103 8.65 1.00 -3.06
N HIS A 104 7.55 1.75 -3.20
CA HIS A 104 7.57 3.15 -2.78
C HIS A 104 7.81 3.31 -1.28
N SER A 105 7.37 2.40 -0.41
CA SER A 105 7.66 2.50 1.02
C SER A 105 9.11 2.16 1.39
N ASP A 106 9.84 1.45 0.52
CA ASP A 106 11.24 1.10 0.70
C ASP A 106 12.17 2.26 0.30
N LYS A 107 12.21 3.28 1.16
CA LYS A 107 13.04 4.46 0.97
C LYS A 107 14.54 4.22 1.21
N GLY A 108 14.88 3.08 1.82
CA GLY A 108 16.25 2.71 2.21
C GLY A 108 17.07 2.11 1.06
N HIS A 109 16.41 1.43 0.12
CA HIS A 109 17.06 0.88 -1.07
C HIS A 109 16.77 1.72 -2.32
N SER A 110 17.63 1.60 -3.32
CA SER A 110 17.47 2.22 -4.64
C SER A 110 16.95 1.21 -5.65
N HIS A 111 15.94 1.61 -6.41
CA HIS A 111 15.32 0.80 -7.48
C HIS A 111 15.32 1.55 -8.81
N GLY A 112 14.38 1.25 -9.71
CA GLY A 112 14.26 1.87 -11.01
C GLY A 112 13.98 3.38 -10.96
N THR A 113 14.19 4.05 -12.09
CA THR A 113 14.05 5.51 -12.18
C THR A 113 12.67 6.00 -11.75
N TYR A 114 11.60 5.31 -12.17
CA TYR A 114 10.22 5.65 -11.80
C TYR A 114 9.92 5.37 -10.33
N ASP A 115 10.48 4.29 -9.77
CA ASP A 115 10.41 3.97 -8.35
C ASP A 115 11.04 5.10 -7.50
N GLU A 116 12.22 5.57 -7.89
CA GLU A 116 12.88 6.68 -7.19
C GLU A 116 12.14 8.01 -7.37
N ILE A 117 11.50 8.25 -8.52
CA ILE A 117 10.62 9.41 -8.71
C ILE A 117 9.45 9.36 -7.74
N LEU A 118 8.73 8.24 -7.64
CA LEU A 118 7.60 8.12 -6.71
C LEU A 118 8.05 8.27 -5.25
N LYS A 119 9.13 7.59 -4.86
CA LYS A 119 9.69 7.69 -3.51
C LYS A 119 10.03 9.14 -3.13
N ASP A 120 10.64 9.86 -4.06
CA ASP A 120 11.06 11.25 -3.86
C ASP A 120 9.84 12.19 -3.82
N ALA A 121 8.89 12.04 -4.75
CA ALA A 121 7.65 12.80 -4.77
C ALA A 121 6.83 12.62 -3.49
N ASP A 122 6.71 11.38 -2.98
CA ASP A 122 6.01 11.09 -1.73
C ASP A 122 6.67 11.75 -0.51
N VAL A 123 8.01 11.68 -0.38
CA VAL A 123 8.71 12.39 0.70
C VAL A 123 8.52 13.90 0.60
N LEU A 124 8.64 14.45 -0.61
CA LEU A 124 8.53 15.89 -0.84
C LEU A 124 7.11 16.39 -0.59
N GLN A 125 6.09 15.69 -1.07
CA GLN A 125 4.68 16.06 -0.87
C GLN A 125 4.36 16.10 0.63
N ALA A 126 4.71 15.04 1.35
CA ALA A 126 4.46 14.97 2.79
C ALA A 126 5.15 16.11 3.56
N TYR A 127 6.38 16.46 3.17
CA TYR A 127 7.11 17.58 3.77
C TYR A 127 6.48 18.94 3.46
N LEU A 128 6.07 19.19 2.21
CA LEU A 128 5.48 20.47 1.79
C LEU A 128 4.08 20.68 2.36
N GLN A 129 3.32 19.61 2.57
CA GLN A 129 1.98 19.66 3.15
C GLN A 129 2.01 19.91 4.66
N ASP A 130 3.04 19.45 5.37
CA ASP A 130 3.19 19.62 6.81
C ASP A 130 3.74 21.00 7.18
N ALA A 131 2.87 21.86 7.68
CA ALA A 131 3.22 23.19 8.17
C ALA A 131 4.27 23.19 9.30
N SER A 132 4.47 22.06 9.99
CA SER A 132 5.49 21.92 11.03
C SER A 132 6.89 21.66 10.49
N SER A 133 7.05 21.48 9.17
CA SER A 133 8.33 21.23 8.51
C SER A 133 9.10 20.05 9.13
N LYS A 134 8.38 19.03 9.62
CA LYS A 134 9.00 17.88 10.27
C LYS A 134 9.32 16.79 9.27
N ILE A 135 10.40 16.07 9.51
CA ILE A 135 10.74 14.87 8.73
C ILE A 135 11.30 13.76 9.60
N LEU A 136 10.89 12.53 9.28
CA LEU A 136 11.48 11.34 9.89
C LEU A 136 12.97 11.25 9.50
N ARG A 137 13.82 10.93 10.46
CA ARG A 137 15.28 10.81 10.26
C ARG A 137 15.66 9.98 9.04
N SER A 138 15.00 8.85 8.81
CA SER A 138 15.26 7.95 7.68
C SER A 138 14.95 8.57 6.31
N ARG A 139 14.12 9.63 6.25
CA ARG A 139 13.74 10.32 5.02
C ARG A 139 14.59 11.57 4.74
N LYS A 140 15.39 12.03 5.72
CA LYS A 140 16.16 13.29 5.62
C LYS A 140 17.11 13.30 4.41
N CYS A 141 17.97 12.29 4.26
CA CYS A 141 18.96 12.28 3.18
C CYS A 141 18.31 12.35 1.79
N ARG A 142 17.14 11.72 1.65
CA ARG A 142 16.34 11.77 0.42
C ARG A 142 15.80 13.17 0.17
N LEU A 143 15.21 13.81 1.18
CA LEU A 143 14.73 15.18 1.10
C LEU A 143 15.87 16.18 0.78
N ASP A 144 17.02 16.06 1.44
CA ASP A 144 18.19 16.94 1.18
C ASP A 144 18.65 16.83 -0.29
N ARG A 145 18.66 15.61 -0.85
CA ARG A 145 19.00 15.37 -2.27
C ARG A 145 17.99 16.02 -3.22
N ILE A 146 16.70 15.83 -2.98
CA ILE A 146 15.63 16.42 -3.81
C ILE A 146 15.70 17.95 -3.77
N SER A 147 15.97 18.51 -2.58
CA SER A 147 16.08 19.95 -2.38
C SER A 147 17.23 20.55 -3.18
N LYS A 148 18.38 19.87 -3.19
CA LYS A 148 19.52 20.26 -4.02
C LYS A 148 19.21 20.13 -5.51
N GLU A 149 18.55 19.05 -5.93
CA GLU A 149 18.16 18.81 -7.33
C GLU A 149 17.21 19.91 -7.85
N LEU A 150 16.29 20.36 -7.01
CA LEU A 150 15.27 21.37 -7.34
C LEU A 150 15.67 22.81 -7.00
N GLY A 151 16.81 23.02 -6.31
CA GLY A 151 17.24 24.35 -5.87
C GLY A 151 16.39 24.94 -4.74
N LEU A 152 15.77 24.10 -3.91
CA LEU A 152 14.96 24.52 -2.78
C LEU A 152 15.82 24.80 -1.56
N ASN A 153 15.55 25.92 -0.88
CA ASN A 153 16.17 26.24 0.40
C ASN A 153 15.24 25.81 1.55
N ILE A 154 15.42 24.59 2.04
CA ILE A 154 14.59 24.02 3.12
C ILE A 154 15.44 23.59 4.31
N GLN A 155 14.88 23.71 5.51
CA GLN A 155 15.53 23.36 6.76
C GLN A 155 14.55 22.55 7.63
N PRO A 156 14.46 21.22 7.43
CA PRO A 156 13.47 20.42 8.12
C PRO A 156 13.86 20.14 9.58
N THR A 157 12.87 20.08 10.47
CA THR A 157 13.05 19.59 11.84
C THR A 157 13.00 18.06 11.86
N VAL A 158 14.08 17.41 12.30
CA VAL A 158 14.22 15.95 12.22
C VAL A 158 13.69 15.27 13.49
N TYR A 159 12.88 14.22 13.34
CA TYR A 159 12.39 13.41 14.46
C TYR A 159 12.53 11.89 14.21
N GLY A 160 12.30 11.09 15.26
CA GLY A 160 12.37 9.62 15.23
C GLY A 160 13.74 9.03 15.61
N GLN A 161 13.71 7.85 16.24
CA GLN A 161 14.87 7.04 16.62
C GLN A 161 15.07 5.86 15.65
N ALA A 162 16.25 5.21 15.70
CA ALA A 162 16.51 4.00 14.93
C ALA A 162 15.58 2.86 15.39
N ILE A 163 14.98 2.15 14.44
CA ILE A 163 14.06 1.04 14.72
C ILE A 163 14.87 -0.10 15.35
N GLN A 164 14.55 -0.48 16.59
CA GLN A 164 14.96 -1.76 17.17
C GLN A 164 14.03 -2.85 16.60
N GLN A 165 14.62 -3.90 16.03
CA GLN A 165 13.85 -5.06 15.57
C GLN A 165 13.15 -5.71 16.77
N HIS A 166 11.82 -5.76 16.73
CA HIS A 166 11.03 -6.54 17.69
C HIS A 166 11.25 -8.03 17.40
N GLN A 167 11.75 -8.76 18.39
CA GLN A 167 11.74 -10.22 18.36
C GLN A 167 10.33 -10.72 18.69
N ILE A 168 9.85 -11.66 17.89
CA ILE A 168 8.61 -12.41 18.15
C ILE A 168 8.89 -13.28 19.40
N SER A 169 8.23 -12.96 20.51
CA SER A 169 8.30 -13.74 21.75
C SER A 169 7.40 -14.98 21.67
N ASP A 170 7.74 -16.05 22.39
CA ASP A 170 6.93 -17.27 22.54
C ASP A 170 5.49 -16.99 23.01
N ASP A 171 5.26 -15.84 23.66
CA ASP A 171 3.95 -15.31 24.05
C ASP A 171 2.95 -15.15 22.87
N LEU A 172 3.44 -14.87 21.66
CA LEU A 172 2.58 -14.58 20.50
C LEU A 172 1.80 -15.79 20.00
N THR A 173 2.35 -17.01 20.12
CA THR A 173 1.68 -18.23 19.66
C THR A 173 0.49 -18.57 20.55
N ASN A 174 0.63 -18.41 21.86
CA ASN A 174 -0.47 -18.62 22.80
C ASN A 174 -1.60 -17.61 22.57
N ARG A 175 -1.22 -16.33 22.38
CA ARG A 175 -2.19 -15.27 22.06
C ARG A 175 -2.93 -15.51 20.75
N LEU A 176 -2.28 -16.13 19.75
CA LEU A 176 -2.95 -16.49 18.49
C LEU A 176 -4.05 -17.53 18.72
N ALA A 177 -3.75 -18.56 19.53
CA ALA A 177 -4.71 -19.60 19.88
C ALA A 177 -5.91 -19.02 20.64
N GLU A 178 -5.66 -18.16 21.63
CA GLU A 178 -6.71 -17.48 22.41
C GLU A 178 -7.66 -16.67 21.53
N ILE A 179 -7.14 -15.80 20.64
CA ILE A 179 -7.99 -15.01 19.73
C ILE A 179 -8.76 -15.91 18.76
N ALA A 180 -8.14 -16.98 18.26
CA ALA A 180 -8.82 -17.92 17.38
C ALA A 180 -9.99 -18.62 18.11
N GLU A 181 -9.81 -19.04 19.35
CA GLU A 181 -10.88 -19.62 20.17
C GLU A 181 -12.00 -18.62 20.46
N GLU A 182 -11.66 -17.39 20.86
CA GLU A 182 -12.63 -16.32 21.12
C GLU A 182 -13.52 -16.02 19.91
N LEU A 183 -12.93 -15.94 18.72
CA LEU A 183 -13.67 -15.69 17.48
C LEU A 183 -14.46 -16.93 17.02
N ALA A 184 -13.93 -18.14 17.19
CA ALA A 184 -14.60 -19.38 16.79
C ALA A 184 -15.94 -19.59 17.54
N VAL A 185 -16.02 -19.16 18.81
CA VAL A 185 -17.25 -19.27 19.62
C VAL A 185 -18.37 -18.33 19.14
N ARG A 186 -18.05 -17.28 18.37
CA ARG A 186 -19.04 -16.30 17.87
C ARG A 186 -19.98 -16.85 16.78
N LYS A 187 -19.77 -18.08 16.31
CA LYS A 187 -20.59 -18.74 15.26
C LYS A 187 -20.71 -17.90 13.99
N ILE A 188 -19.60 -17.28 13.59
CA ILE A 188 -19.49 -16.41 12.42
C ILE A 188 -19.93 -17.17 11.18
N VAL A 189 -20.85 -16.57 10.41
CA VAL A 189 -21.34 -17.10 9.15
C VAL A 189 -20.70 -16.31 8.01
N GLY A 190 -20.15 -17.00 7.01
CA GLY A 190 -19.48 -16.37 5.87
C GLY A 190 -20.43 -15.69 4.89
N HIS A 191 -21.21 -14.72 5.35
CA HIS A 191 -22.23 -13.99 4.60
C HIS A 191 -22.08 -12.48 4.80
N PRO A 192 -22.38 -11.65 3.77
CA PRO A 192 -22.20 -10.20 3.87
C PRO A 192 -23.01 -9.49 4.97
N GLU A 193 -24.02 -10.17 5.53
CA GLU A 193 -24.87 -9.67 6.62
C GLU A 193 -24.23 -9.84 8.00
N ASP A 194 -23.19 -10.67 8.11
CA ASP A 194 -22.46 -10.93 9.34
C ASP A 194 -21.29 -9.92 9.49
N ASN A 195 -21.39 -9.06 10.51
CA ASN A 195 -20.39 -8.02 10.75
C ASN A 195 -19.01 -8.58 11.13
N ASP A 196 -18.94 -9.70 11.86
CA ASP A 196 -17.67 -10.33 12.21
C ASP A 196 -16.99 -10.87 10.93
N TYR A 197 -17.79 -11.43 10.00
CA TYR A 197 -17.27 -11.86 8.70
C TYR A 197 -16.75 -10.69 7.87
N ILE A 198 -17.49 -9.57 7.79
CA ILE A 198 -17.05 -8.36 7.08
C ILE A 198 -15.73 -7.84 7.66
N GLU A 199 -15.60 -7.83 8.99
CA GLU A 199 -14.38 -7.42 9.67
C GLU A 199 -13.19 -8.37 9.41
N ILE A 200 -13.44 -9.68 9.25
CA ILE A 200 -12.41 -10.65 8.89
C ILE A 200 -11.87 -10.44 7.48
N ILE A 201 -12.74 -10.12 6.52
CA ILE A 201 -12.34 -10.03 5.11
C ILE A 201 -11.88 -8.63 4.68
N ARG A 202 -11.99 -7.62 5.55
CA ARG A 202 -11.67 -6.20 5.25
C ARG A 202 -10.27 -5.95 4.66
N TYR A 203 -9.33 -6.87 4.87
CA TYR A 203 -7.96 -6.80 4.35
C TYR A 203 -7.87 -6.99 2.83
N TRP A 204 -8.92 -7.49 2.18
CA TRP A 204 -8.98 -7.63 0.73
C TRP A 204 -10.03 -6.67 0.19
N PRO A 205 -9.64 -5.45 -0.22
CA PRO A 205 -10.57 -4.40 -0.57
C PRO A 205 -11.14 -4.56 -1.99
N ASP A 206 -11.37 -5.79 -2.46
CA ASP A 206 -12.04 -6.08 -3.72
C ASP A 206 -13.57 -5.89 -3.52
N ASP A 207 -14.29 -5.29 -4.48
CA ASP A 207 -15.72 -4.98 -4.34
C ASP A 207 -16.58 -6.24 -4.09
N ASP A 208 -16.14 -7.36 -4.67
CA ASP A 208 -16.84 -8.64 -4.69
C ASP A 208 -16.40 -9.57 -3.55
N ILE A 209 -15.46 -9.14 -2.69
CA ILE A 209 -14.71 -10.03 -1.81
C ILE A 209 -15.60 -10.90 -0.91
N ALA A 210 -16.67 -10.32 -0.37
CA ALA A 210 -17.61 -11.01 0.50
C ALA A 210 -18.32 -12.16 -0.22
N LYS A 211 -18.53 -12.04 -1.53
CA LYS A 211 -19.10 -13.10 -2.38
C LYS A 211 -18.05 -14.14 -2.74
N VAL A 212 -16.85 -13.70 -3.10
CA VAL A 212 -15.74 -14.59 -3.50
C VAL A 212 -15.33 -15.53 -2.37
N LEU A 213 -15.29 -15.03 -1.13
CA LEU A 213 -14.89 -15.79 0.04
C LEU A 213 -16.06 -16.50 0.75
N LYS A 214 -17.27 -16.40 0.20
CA LYS A 214 -18.46 -17.09 0.73
C LYS A 214 -18.16 -18.59 0.82
N ASN A 215 -18.22 -19.14 2.03
CA ASN A 215 -17.89 -20.54 2.36
C ASN A 215 -16.41 -20.95 2.19
N GLY A 216 -15.50 -20.01 1.89
CA GLY A 216 -14.06 -20.26 1.64
C GLY A 216 -13.12 -19.38 2.46
N TRP A 217 -13.57 -18.91 3.61
CA TRP A 217 -12.92 -17.84 4.39
C TRP A 217 -12.05 -18.34 5.57
N CYS A 218 -11.76 -19.64 5.64
CA CYS A 218 -10.94 -20.19 6.72
C CYS A 218 -9.51 -19.60 6.73
N ALA A 219 -8.91 -19.38 5.56
CA ALA A 219 -7.57 -18.78 5.47
C ALA A 219 -7.61 -17.26 5.78
N THR A 220 -8.70 -16.55 5.47
CA THR A 220 -8.87 -15.15 5.89
C THR A 220 -9.11 -15.01 7.38
N PHE A 221 -9.79 -15.98 8.01
CA PHE A 221 -9.92 -16.05 9.46
C PHE A 221 -8.55 -16.14 10.15
N VAL A 222 -7.69 -17.06 9.68
CA VAL A 222 -6.32 -17.19 10.21
C VAL A 222 -5.54 -15.89 10.02
N TYR A 223 -5.63 -15.28 8.84
CA TYR A 223 -5.01 -13.97 8.58
C TYR A 223 -5.48 -12.92 9.58
N HIS A 224 -6.80 -12.79 9.80
CA HIS A 224 -7.38 -11.84 10.73
C HIS A 224 -6.85 -12.06 12.15
N CYS A 225 -6.79 -13.31 12.63
CA CYS A 225 -6.23 -13.64 13.95
C CYS A 225 -4.76 -13.19 14.07
N CYS A 226 -3.94 -13.46 13.05
CA CYS A 226 -2.55 -13.00 13.04
C CYS A 226 -2.46 -11.47 13.11
N MET A 227 -3.27 -10.75 12.35
CA MET A 227 -3.27 -9.28 12.35
C MET A 227 -3.72 -8.70 13.70
N GLN A 228 -4.68 -9.33 14.40
CA GLN A 228 -5.18 -8.88 15.72
C GLN A 228 -4.09 -8.91 16.81
N ILE A 229 -3.17 -9.89 16.76
CA ILE A 229 -2.06 -9.99 17.72
C ILE A 229 -0.80 -9.23 17.29
N GLY A 230 -0.85 -8.53 16.15
CA GLY A 230 0.23 -7.66 15.69
C GLY A 230 1.22 -8.29 14.72
N PHE A 231 0.90 -9.43 14.09
CA PHE A 231 1.68 -9.87 12.94
C PHE A 231 1.58 -8.83 11.81
N SER A 232 2.70 -8.64 11.11
CA SER A 232 2.79 -7.75 9.96
C SER A 232 2.84 -8.59 8.69
N LEU A 233 1.66 -8.96 8.16
CA LEU A 233 1.53 -9.80 6.97
C LEU A 233 1.12 -8.98 5.75
N PRO A 234 1.66 -9.27 4.55
CA PRO A 234 1.14 -8.71 3.30
C PRO A 234 -0.08 -9.51 2.83
N ILE A 235 -0.98 -8.90 2.07
CA ILE A 235 -2.18 -9.60 1.55
C ILE A 235 -1.86 -10.68 0.50
N ARG A 236 -0.64 -10.65 -0.06
CA ARG A 236 -0.10 -11.60 -1.04
C ARG A 236 1.33 -11.98 -0.68
N VAL A 237 1.66 -13.24 -0.91
CA VAL A 237 3.03 -13.74 -0.80
C VAL A 237 3.92 -13.11 -1.88
N PRO A 238 5.04 -12.46 -1.54
CA PRO A 238 5.97 -11.91 -2.53
C PRO A 238 6.35 -12.94 -3.58
N ASN A 239 6.35 -12.53 -4.85
CA ASN A 239 6.68 -13.38 -6.00
C ASN A 239 5.78 -14.62 -6.21
N SER A 240 4.58 -14.63 -5.62
CA SER A 240 3.61 -15.71 -5.79
C SER A 240 2.29 -15.23 -6.39
N PRO A 241 1.58 -16.07 -7.16
CA PRO A 241 0.25 -15.74 -7.67
C PRO A 241 -0.82 -15.75 -6.57
N CYS A 242 -0.53 -16.26 -5.37
CA CYS A 242 -1.52 -16.57 -4.35
C CYS A 242 -1.61 -15.48 -3.26
N ARG A 243 -2.84 -15.05 -2.95
CA ARG A 243 -3.14 -14.15 -1.82
C ARG A 243 -3.30 -14.95 -0.52
N LEU A 244 -2.93 -14.39 0.63
CA LEU A 244 -3.10 -15.02 1.96
C LEU A 244 -4.57 -15.23 2.39
N ALA A 245 -5.51 -15.02 1.48
CA ALA A 245 -6.90 -15.46 1.58
C ALA A 245 -7.12 -16.93 1.24
N GLY A 246 -6.11 -17.63 0.69
CA GLY A 246 -6.22 -19.04 0.32
C GLY A 246 -5.13 -19.89 0.97
N VAL A 247 -5.48 -21.14 1.32
CA VAL A 247 -4.57 -22.09 2.01
C VAL A 247 -3.26 -22.32 1.25
N ASN A 248 -3.30 -22.34 -0.09
CA ASN A 248 -2.09 -22.52 -0.90
C ASN A 248 -1.07 -21.37 -0.72
N ALA A 249 -1.53 -20.15 -0.45
CA ALA A 249 -0.64 -19.03 -0.17
C ALA A 249 0.12 -19.24 1.15
N TRP A 250 -0.58 -19.72 2.19
CA TRP A 250 0.04 -20.05 3.48
C TRP A 250 1.09 -21.16 3.35
N TYR A 251 0.80 -22.20 2.56
CA TYR A 251 1.75 -23.26 2.27
C TYR A 251 2.98 -22.76 1.49
N GLN A 252 2.78 -21.86 0.52
CA GLN A 252 3.90 -21.26 -0.20
C GLN A 252 4.72 -20.34 0.70
N TRP A 253 4.06 -19.56 1.56
CA TRP A 253 4.74 -18.71 2.54
C TRP A 253 5.60 -19.53 3.50
N SER A 254 5.07 -20.66 4.00
CA SER A 254 5.83 -21.56 4.89
C SER A 254 7.03 -22.22 4.20
N LYS A 255 7.05 -22.29 2.87
CA LYS A 255 8.18 -22.79 2.08
C LYS A 255 9.17 -21.70 1.69
N ALA A 256 8.69 -20.48 1.46
CA ALA A 256 9.51 -19.33 1.12
C ALA A 256 10.29 -18.81 2.33
N ALA A 257 9.76 -19.02 3.54
CA ALA A 257 10.47 -18.80 4.78
C ALA A 257 11.45 -19.96 5.05
N ASN A 258 12.75 -19.71 4.88
CA ASN A 258 13.68 -20.14 5.92
C ASN A 258 13.27 -19.35 7.17
N LEU A 259 12.73 -20.02 8.19
CA LEU A 259 12.55 -19.44 9.52
C LEU A 259 13.85 -18.76 9.99
#